data_AF-A0A354BR78-F1
#
_entry.id   AF-A0A354BR78-F1
#
_cell.length_a   1.000
_cell.length_b   1.000
_cell.length_c   1.000
_cell.angle_alpha   90.00
_cell.angle_beta   90.00
_cell.angle_gamma   90.00
#
_symmetry.space_group_name_H-M   'P 1'
#
loop_
_entity.id
_entity.type
_entity.pdbx_description
1 polymer ?
#
loop_
_entity_poly.entity_id
_entity_poly.type
_entity_poly.pdbx_seq_one_letter_code
_entity_poly.pdbx_strand_id
1 'polypeptide(L)' 'MKTILRGTSREVVIDTGGHVVIIGECINPTRRKKLVTTLQEGNFDYVLELAESQIKAFAEVLDVNVGFPG' A
#
# COMPACT_ATOMS: atom_id res chain seq x y z
N MET A 1 -7.41 0.81 -23.33
CA MET A 1 -7.98 -0.18 -22.39
C MET A 1 -8.15 0.51 -21.05
N LYS A 2 -9.27 0.29 -20.35
CA LYS A 2 -9.54 0.87 -19.03
C LYS A 2 -9.70 -0.25 -18.00
N THR A 3 -8.98 -0.13 -16.89
CA THR A 3 -9.10 -1.00 -15.71
C THR A 3 -9.53 -0.13 -14.53
N ILE A 4 -10.50 -0.59 -13.75
CA ILE A 4 -11.05 0.17 -12.63
C ILE A 4 -10.77 -0.58 -11.33
N LEU A 5 -10.08 0.06 -10.40
CA LEU A 5 -9.86 -0.43 -9.04
C LEU A 5 -10.83 0.28 -8.09
N ARG A 6 -11.62 -0.48 -7.32
CA ARG A 6 -12.60 0.06 -6.37
C ARG A 6 -12.21 -0.25 -4.93
N GLY A 7 -12.04 0.80 -4.13
CA GLY A 7 -12.03 0.72 -2.67
C GLY A 7 -13.41 1.06 -2.09
N THR A 8 -13.48 1.13 -0.77
CA THR A 8 -14.72 1.48 -0.05
C THR A 8 -15.10 2.96 -0.18
N SER A 9 -14.11 3.84 -0.34
CA SER A 9 -14.31 5.30 -0.39
C SER A 9 -13.86 5.96 -1.69
N ARG A 10 -13.11 5.25 -2.54
CA ARG A 10 -12.50 5.80 -3.76
C ARG A 10 -12.43 4.79 -4.88
N GLU A 11 -12.47 5.30 -6.12
CA GLU A 11 -12.20 4.54 -7.35
C GLU A 11 -10.94 5.10 -8.00
N VAL A 12 -10.09 4.23 -8.55
CA VAL A 12 -8.91 4.59 -9.33
C VAL A 12 -9.05 3.97 -10.72
N VAL A 13 -8.93 4.79 -11.76
CA VAL A 13 -9.03 4.37 -13.15
C VAL A 13 -7.64 4.33 -13.77
N ILE A 14 -7.22 3.14 -14.20
CA ILE A 14 -5.99 2.93 -14.96
C ILE A 14 -6.36 2.87 -16.44
N ASP A 15 -5.97 3.89 -17.19
CA ASP A 15 -6.19 3.98 -18.64
C ASP A 15 -4.84 4.08 -19.36
N THR A 16 -4.71 3.32 -20.44
CA THR A 16 -3.60 3.40 -21.42
C THR A 16 -3.30 4.82 -21.94
N GLY A 17 -4.29 5.72 -21.98
CA GLY A 17 -4.10 7.13 -22.37
C GLY A 17 -4.10 8.14 -21.21
N GLY A 18 -4.17 7.67 -19.97
CA GLY A 18 -4.27 8.50 -18.77
C GLY A 18 -2.92 8.85 -18.15
N HIS A 19 -2.94 9.46 -16.96
CA HIS A 19 -1.73 9.68 -16.16
C HIS A 19 -1.20 8.36 -15.58
N VAL A 20 0.07 8.38 -15.18
CA VAL A 20 0.69 7.24 -14.50
C VAL A 20 0.12 7.12 -13.10
N VAL A 21 -0.46 5.96 -12.79
CA VAL A 21 -0.93 5.62 -11.45
C VAL A 21 0.22 5.03 -10.64
N ILE A 22 0.54 5.67 -9.51
CA ILE A 22 1.61 5.22 -8.61
C ILE A 22 1.05 4.20 -7.61
N ILE A 23 1.69 3.03 -7.56
CA ILE A 23 1.43 1.98 -6.57
C ILE A 23 2.55 2.02 -5.53
N GLY A 24 2.22 2.34 -4.28
CA GLY A 24 3.16 2.32 -3.18
C GLY A 24 3.42 0.89 -2.69
N GLU A 25 4.69 0.48 -2.57
CA GLU A 25 5.12 -0.89 -2.22
C GLU A 25 5.64 -1.06 -0.78
N CYS A 26 5.64 0.01 0.04
CA CYS A 26 6.36 0.00 1.33
C CYS A 26 5.67 -0.82 2.43
N ILE A 27 4.41 -1.25 2.25
CA ILE A 27 3.71 -2.13 3.20
C ILE A 27 4.07 -3.58 2.86
N ASN A 28 5.32 -3.95 3.16
CA ASN A 28 5.84 -5.29 2.95
C ASN A 28 6.92 -5.61 4.01
N PRO A 29 6.76 -6.69 4.81
CA PRO A 29 7.63 -7.00 5.94
C PRO A 29 8.98 -7.63 5.57
N THR A 30 9.17 -8.10 4.32
CA THR A 30 10.32 -8.95 3.89
C THR A 30 11.70 -8.41 4.30
N ARG A 31 11.87 -7.10 4.46
CA ARG A 31 13.12 -6.48 4.95
C ARG A 31 12.92 -5.40 6.01
N ARG A 32 11.77 -5.42 6.70
CA ARG A 32 11.34 -4.32 7.57
C ARG A 32 11.02 -4.83 8.97
N LYS A 33 12.07 -5.03 9.77
CA LYS A 33 11.99 -5.60 11.13
C LYS A 33 10.93 -4.93 12.02
N LYS A 34 10.82 -3.59 11.97
CA LYS A 34 9.80 -2.86 12.73
C LYS A 34 8.38 -3.26 12.31
N LEU A 35 8.13 -3.40 11.01
CA LEU A 35 6.83 -3.83 10.48
C LEU A 35 6.50 -5.28 10.85
N VAL A 36 7.49 -6.18 10.79
CA VAL A 36 7.34 -7.56 11.27
C VAL A 36 6.89 -7.57 12.73
N THR A 37 7.62 -6.86 13.60
CA THR A 37 7.38 -6.88 15.05
C THR A 37 5.99 -6.31 15.38
N THR A 38 5.64 -5.15 14.83
CA THR A 38 4.32 -4.54 15.10
C THR A 38 3.17 -5.40 14.58
N LEU A 39 3.31 -6.05 13.41
CA LEU A 39 2.29 -6.95 12.90
C LEU A 39 2.13 -8.21 13.79
N GLN A 40 3.23 -8.78 14.30
CA GLN A 40 3.19 -9.91 15.23
C GLN A 40 2.50 -9.57 16.56
N GLU A 41 2.63 -8.32 17.00
CA GLU A 41 1.98 -7.79 18.21
C GLU A 41 0.51 -7.37 17.97
N GLY A 42 0.01 -7.44 16.73
CA GLY A 42 -1.32 -6.92 16.37
C GLY A 42 -1.40 -5.39 16.39
N ASN A 43 -0.26 -4.70 16.41
CA ASN A 43 -0.15 -3.26 16.34
C ASN A 43 -0.10 -2.79 14.87
N PHE A 44 -1.13 -2.05 14.45
CA PHE A 44 -1.27 -1.54 13.08
C PHE A 44 -0.80 -0.08 12.90
N ASP A 45 -0.37 0.61 13.95
CA ASP A 45 0.00 2.03 13.90
C ASP A 45 1.09 2.27 12.85
N TYR A 46 2.08 1.38 12.78
CA TYR A 46 3.18 1.51 11.84
C TYR A 46 2.79 1.20 10.39
N VAL A 47 1.79 0.33 10.17
CA VAL A 47 1.22 0.09 8.84
C VAL A 47 0.49 1.36 8.35
N LEU A 48 -0.27 1.99 9.24
CA LEU A 48 -1.00 3.22 8.93
C LEU A 48 -0.04 4.38 8.64
N GLU A 49 1.05 4.53 9.42
CA GLU A 49 2.11 5.50 9.15
C GLU A 49 2.72 5.32 7.75
N LEU A 50 2.99 4.07 7.36
CA LEU A 50 3.47 3.74 6.01
C LEU A 50 2.47 4.10 4.92
N ALA A 51 1.20 3.76 5.12
CA ALA A 51 0.15 4.08 4.18
C ALA A 51 0.06 5.61 3.97
N GLU A 52 0.03 6.38 5.05
CA GLU A 52 0.01 7.84 5.00
C GLU A 52 1.22 8.43 4.28
N SER A 53 2.42 7.94 4.58
CA SER A 53 3.65 8.44 3.96
C SER A 53 3.65 8.26 2.44
N GLN A 54 3.11 7.13 1.96
CA GLN A 54 3.03 6.82 0.54
C GLN A 54 1.96 7.63 -0.16
N ILE A 55 0.80 7.84 0.49
CA ILE A 55 -0.25 8.73 -0.01
C ILE A 55 0.29 10.17 -0.14
N LYS A 56 1.03 10.65 0.87
CA LYS A 56 1.70 11.96 0.84
C LYS A 56 2.77 12.04 -0.27
N ALA A 57 3.34 10.90 -0.66
CA ALA A 57 4.25 10.75 -1.80
C ALA A 57 3.53 10.42 -3.13
N PHE A 58 2.23 10.76 -3.24
CA PHE A 58 1.40 10.62 -4.44
C PHE A 58 1.04 9.18 -4.85
N ALA A 59 1.17 8.20 -3.95
CA ALA A 59 0.64 6.87 -4.20
C ALA A 59 -0.90 6.89 -4.24
N GLU A 60 -1.47 6.53 -5.37
CA GLU A 60 -2.92 6.42 -5.57
C GLU A 60 -3.45 5.05 -5.15
N VAL A 61 -2.60 4.03 -5.26
CA VAL A 61 -2.87 2.65 -4.84
C VAL A 61 -1.75 2.21 -3.89
N LEU A 62 -2.06 1.32 -2.94
CA LEU A 62 -1.07 0.73 -2.04
C LEU A 62 -1.07 -0.78 -2.26
N ASP A 63 0.09 -1.33 -2.57
CA ASP A 63 0.35 -2.77 -2.47
C ASP A 63 0.53 -3.14 -0.99
N VAL A 64 -0.10 -4.24 -0.59
CA VAL A 64 -0.12 -4.69 0.81
C VAL A 64 0.25 -6.15 0.86
N ASN A 65 1.42 -6.44 1.44
CA ASN A 65 1.86 -7.79 1.73
C ASN A 65 2.07 -7.94 3.24
N VAL A 66 1.41 -8.94 3.83
CA VAL A 66 1.53 -9.29 5.26
C VAL A 66 2.21 -10.65 5.47
N GLY A 67 2.72 -11.27 4.41
CA GLY A 67 3.45 -12.52 4.48
C GLY A 67 4.84 -12.32 5.08
N PHE A 68 5.11 -12.98 6.21
CA PHE A 68 6.44 -13.07 6.80
C PHE A 68 6.98 -14.49 6.60
N PRO A 69 8.23 -14.67 6.13
CA PRO A 69 8.94 -15.93 6.32
C PRO A 69 9.14 -16.10 7.82
N GLY A 70 8.53 -17.14 8.40
CA GLY A 70 8.78 -17.55 9.78
C GLY A 70 10.23 -17.96 10.01
#